data_AF-A0A1T5G5H3-F1
#
_entry.id   AF-A0A1T5G5H3-F1
#
_cell.length_a   1.000
_cell.length_b   1.000
_cell.length_c   1.000
_cell.angle_alpha   90.00
_cell.angle_beta   90.00
_cell.angle_gamma   90.00
#
_symmetry.space_group_name_H-M   'P 1'
#
loop_
_entity.id
_entity.type
_entity.pdbx_description
1 polymer ?
#
loop_
_entity_poly.entity_id
_entity_poly.type
_entity_poly.pdbx_seq_one_letter_code
_entity_poly.pdbx_strand_id
1 'polypeptide(L)' 'MTDETEGAMSTGDRLVYMANQIARNLAAQGQAEAEAMVADHIRAFWDPGMRARIVEIARERPSALSPIAAAAIGRIAAAA' A
#
# COMPACT_ATOMS: atom_id res chain seq x y z
N MET A 1 31.10 12.82 -10.12
CA MET A 1 31.38 11.97 -8.96
C MET A 1 30.29 12.29 -7.95
N THR A 2 29.29 11.40 -7.90
CA THR A 2 28.21 11.23 -6.91
C THR A 2 27.67 12.46 -6.17
N ASP A 3 26.50 12.94 -6.60
CA ASP A 3 25.56 13.58 -5.68
C ASP A 3 24.84 12.47 -4.91
N GLU A 4 25.28 12.26 -3.67
CA GLU A 4 24.76 11.28 -2.73
C GLU A 4 23.43 11.77 -2.14
N THR A 5 22.33 11.61 -2.88
CA THR A 5 21.01 11.56 -2.22
C THR A 5 20.80 10.16 -1.63
N GLU A 6 21.59 9.81 -0.61
CA GLU A 6 21.19 8.80 0.37
C GLU A 6 20.39 9.51 1.47
N GLY A 7 19.09 9.18 1.61
CA GLY A 7 18.34 9.49 2.83
C GLY A 7 16.85 9.83 2.74
N ALA A 8 16.25 9.99 1.55
CA ALA A 8 14.81 10.27 1.42
C ALA A 8 14.09 9.14 0.67
N MET A 9 13.15 8.45 1.34
CA MET A 9 12.27 7.50 0.65
C MET A 9 11.49 8.20 -0.45
N SER A 10 11.40 7.59 -1.63
CA SER A 10 10.54 8.12 -2.68
C SER A 10 9.08 8.18 -2.20
N THR A 11 8.26 9.05 -2.80
CA THR A 11 6.83 9.09 -2.50
C THR A 11 6.18 7.70 -2.66
N GLY A 12 6.58 6.93 -3.67
CA GLY A 12 6.08 5.56 -3.87
C GLY A 12 6.48 4.61 -2.75
N ASP A 13 7.75 4.65 -2.31
CA ASP A 13 8.21 3.79 -1.22
C ASP A 13 7.55 4.18 0.12
N ARG A 14 7.22 5.46 0.30
CA ARG A 14 6.43 5.92 1.44
C ARG A 14 5.01 5.35 1.44
N LEU A 15 4.35 5.31 0.28
CA LEU A 15 3.01 4.70 0.16
C LEU A 15 3.06 3.20 0.47
N VAL A 16 4.04 2.47 -0.08
CA VAL A 16 4.24 1.04 0.21
C VAL A 16 4.46 0.81 1.70
N TYR A 17 5.32 1.62 2.32
CA TYR A 17 5.58 1.57 3.74
C TYR A 17 4.30 1.77 4.56
N MET A 18 3.52 2.81 4.25
CA MET A 18 2.27 3.09 4.95
C MET A 18 1.24 1.96 4.78
N ALA A 19 1.06 1.45 3.57
CA ALA A 19 0.14 0.33 3.31
C ALA A 19 0.54 -0.92 4.12
N ASN A 20 1.83 -1.24 4.15
CA ASN A 20 2.36 -2.36 4.94
C ASN A 20 2.26 -2.10 6.45
N GLN A 21 2.38 -0.86 6.92
CA GLN A 21 2.14 -0.53 8.33
C GLN A 21 0.69 -0.77 8.74
N ILE A 22 -0.27 -0.30 7.94
CA ILE A 22 -1.70 -0.49 8.20
C ILE A 22 -2.00 -2.00 8.24
N ALA A 23 -1.50 -2.75 7.25
CA ALA A 23 -1.67 -4.20 7.18
C ALA A 23 -1.09 -4.92 8.41
N ARG A 24 0.11 -4.57 8.88
CA ARG A 24 0.70 -5.16 10.09
C ARG A 24 -0.12 -4.87 11.34
N ASN A 25 -0.65 -3.66 11.48
CA ASN A 25 -1.46 -3.29 12.64
C ASN A 25 -2.78 -4.05 12.70
N LEU A 26 -3.33 -4.41 11.53
CA LEU A 26 -4.60 -5.12 11.41
C LEU A 26 -4.45 -6.64 11.29
N ALA A 27 -3.23 -7.17 11.19
CA ALA A 27 -2.98 -8.59 10.99
C ALA A 27 -3.60 -9.49 12.07
N ALA A 28 -3.74 -9.00 13.31
CA ALA A 28 -4.36 -9.74 14.41
C ALA A 28 -5.87 -10.00 14.22
N GLN A 29 -6.55 -9.26 13.34
CA GLN A 29 -7.97 -9.47 13.02
C GLN A 29 -8.22 -10.73 12.16
N GLY A 30 -7.15 -11.34 11.65
CA GLY A 30 -7.21 -12.46 10.71
C GLY A 30 -7.16 -12.00 9.25
N GLN A 31 -6.67 -12.87 8.37
CA GLN A 31 -6.29 -12.54 7.00
C GLN A 31 -7.41 -11.83 6.22
N ALA A 32 -8.60 -12.44 6.12
CA ALA A 32 -9.70 -11.91 5.32
C ALA A 32 -10.24 -10.57 5.85
N GLU A 33 -10.37 -10.44 7.17
CA GLU A 33 -10.84 -9.21 7.82
C GLU A 33 -9.81 -8.09 7.66
N ALA A 34 -8.53 -8.40 7.91
CA ALA A 34 -7.45 -7.44 7.74
C ALA A 34 -7.38 -6.89 6.30
N GLU A 35 -7.53 -7.74 5.28
CA GLU A 35 -7.56 -7.30 3.88
C GLU A 35 -8.69 -6.30 3.59
N ALA A 36 -9.89 -6.56 4.12
CA ALA A 36 -11.04 -5.68 3.96
C ALA A 36 -10.82 -4.35 4.70
N MET A 37 -10.43 -4.42 5.97
CA MET A 37 -10.17 -3.23 6.79
C MET A 37 -9.06 -2.34 6.23
N VAL A 38 -7.98 -2.92 5.68
CA VAL A 38 -6.91 -2.14 5.02
C VAL A 38 -7.45 -1.41 3.80
N ALA A 39 -8.23 -2.10 2.96
CA ALA A 39 -8.80 -1.49 1.76
C ALA A 39 -9.73 -0.32 2.12
N ASP A 40 -10.57 -0.50 3.13
CA ASP A 40 -11.51 0.54 3.59
C ASP A 40 -10.78 1.72 4.23
N HIS A 41 -9.74 1.47 5.03
CA HIS A 41 -8.90 2.52 5.58
C HIS A 41 -8.25 3.36 4.48
N ILE A 42 -7.65 2.71 3.47
CA ILE A 42 -7.00 3.43 2.37
C ILE A 42 -8.04 4.23 1.57
N ARG A 43 -9.22 3.69 1.29
CA ARG A 43 -10.30 4.43 0.59
C ARG A 43 -10.76 5.66 1.38
N ALA A 44 -10.89 5.52 2.70
CA ALA A 44 -11.38 6.58 3.56
C ALA A 44 -10.38 7.74 3.73
N PHE A 45 -9.07 7.42 3.80
CA PHE A 45 -8.07 8.41 4.21
C PHE A 45 -7.09 8.84 3.13
N TRP A 46 -6.92 8.07 2.05
CA TRP A 46 -6.01 8.45 0.97
C TRP A 46 -6.76 9.14 -0.15
N ASP A 47 -6.15 10.17 -0.74
CA ASP A 47 -6.73 10.84 -1.90
C ASP A 47 -6.71 9.94 -3.16
N PRO A 48 -7.49 10.29 -4.21
CA PRO A 48 -7.56 9.49 -5.43
C PRO A 48 -6.20 9.24 -6.11
N GLY A 49 -5.27 10.21 -6.07
CA GLY A 49 -3.95 10.11 -6.68
C GLY A 49 -3.06 9.12 -5.94
N MET A 50 -3.07 9.15 -4.60
CA MET A 50 -2.37 8.15 -3.78
C MET A 50 -2.88 6.73 -4.08
N ARG A 51 -4.20 6.55 -4.20
CA ARG A 51 -4.81 5.24 -4.52
C ARG A 51 -4.41 4.74 -5.91
N ALA A 52 -4.46 5.62 -6.92
CA ALA A 52 -4.01 5.27 -8.27
C ALA A 52 -2.53 4.87 -8.27
N ARG A 53 -1.68 5.64 -7.57
CA ARG A 53 -0.24 5.38 -7.54
C ARG A 53 0.12 4.07 -6.84
N ILE A 54 -0.54 3.72 -5.73
CA ILE A 54 -0.26 2.45 -5.06
C ILE A 54 -0.75 1.24 -5.86
N VAL A 55 -1.85 1.38 -6.61
CA VAL A 55 -2.31 0.35 -7.55
C VAL A 55 -1.30 0.11 -8.67
N GLU A 56 -0.74 1.17 -9.24
CA GLU A 56 0.34 1.08 -10.24
C GLU A 56 1.58 0.40 -9.66
N ILE A 57 2.04 0.83 -8.48
CA ILE A 57 3.17 0.22 -7.79
C ILE A 57 2.93 -1.26 -7.51
N ALA A 58 1.71 -1.67 -7.13
CA ALA A 58 1.38 -3.07 -6.88
C ALA A 58 1.50 -3.94 -8.15
N ARG A 59 1.26 -3.35 -9.34
CA ARG A 59 1.43 -4.04 -10.64
C ARG A 59 2.91 -4.14 -11.03
N GLU A 60 3.68 -3.08 -10.82
CA GLU A 60 5.10 -3.03 -11.18
C GLU A 60 5.99 -3.82 -10.22
N ARG A 61 5.68 -3.75 -8.91
CA ARG A 61 6.50 -4.25 -7.80
C ARG A 61 5.64 -5.06 -6.81
N PRO A 62 5.04 -6.19 -7.23
CA PRO A 62 4.11 -6.95 -6.37
C PRO A 62 4.76 -7.45 -5.07
N SER A 63 6.07 -7.70 -5.08
CA SER A 63 6.83 -8.14 -3.90
C SER A 63 7.09 -7.04 -2.87
N ALA A 64 6.83 -5.77 -3.18
CA ALA A 64 7.02 -4.65 -2.25
C ALA A 64 5.92 -4.59 -1.17
N LEU A 65 4.77 -5.19 -1.44
CA LEU A 65 3.63 -5.22 -0.53
C LEU A 65 3.58 -6.55 0.22
N SER A 66 3.19 -6.50 1.48
CA SER A 66 2.81 -7.69 2.25
C SER A 66 1.58 -8.36 1.63
N PRO A 67 1.35 -9.67 1.86
CA PRO A 67 0.20 -10.37 1.28
C PRO A 67 -1.15 -9.70 1.56
N ILE A 68 -1.35 -9.24 2.81
CA ILE A 68 -2.58 -8.51 3.21
C ILE A 68 -2.69 -7.18 2.45
N ALA A 69 -1.62 -6.40 2.39
CA ALA A 69 -1.62 -5.12 1.68
C ALA A 69 -1.86 -5.31 0.18
N ALA A 70 -1.21 -6.28 -0.45
CA ALA A 70 -1.39 -6.58 -1.88
C ALA A 70 -2.84 -6.97 -2.20
N ALA A 71 -3.46 -7.84 -1.41
CA ALA A 71 -4.86 -8.24 -1.57
C ALA A 71 -5.82 -7.05 -1.34
N ALA A 72 -5.54 -6.19 -0.35
CA ALA A 72 -6.31 -4.97 -0.12
C ALA A 72 -6.22 -3.99 -1.30
N ILE A 73 -5.02 -3.76 -1.86
CA ILE A 73 -4.84 -2.91 -3.05
C ILE A 73 -5.54 -3.52 -4.27
N GLY A 74 -5.54 -4.85 -4.41
CA GLY A 74 -6.33 -5.56 -5.43
C GLY A 74 -7.83 -5.24 -5.35
N ARG A 75 -8.39 -5.18 -4.14
CA ARG A 75 -9.79 -4.77 -3.92
C ARG A 75 -10.05 -3.31 -4.28
N ILE A 76 -9.07 -2.42 -4.09
CA ILE A 76 -9.19 -1.01 -4.49
C ILE A 76 -9.19 -0.91 -6.02
N ALA A 77 -8.30 -1.64 -6.69
CA ALA A 77 -8.19 -1.63 -8.14
C ALA A 77 -9.44 -2.18 -8.86
N ALA A 78 -10.16 -3.13 -8.23
CA ALA A 78 -11.38 -3.71 -8.80
C ALA A 78 -12.63 -2.84 -8.61
N ALA A 79 -12.58 -1.82 -7.75
CA ALA A 79 -13.69 -0.93 -7.42
C ALA A 79 -13.59 0.45 -8.09
N ALA A 80 -12.58 0.67 -8.93
CA ALA A 80 -12.33 1.88 -9.71
C ALA A 80 -12.69 1.63 -11.18
#